data_AF-A0A1M5L2X3-F1
#
_entry.id   AF-A0A1M5L2X3-F1
#
_cell.length_a   1.000
_cell.length_b   1.000
_cell.length_c   1.000
_cell.angle_alpha   90.00
_cell.angle_beta   90.00
_cell.angle_gamma   90.00
#
_symmetry.space_group_name_H-M   'P 1'
#
loop_
_entity.id
_entity.type
_entity.pdbx_description
1 polymer ?
#
loop_
_entity_poly.entity_id
_entity_poly.type
_entity_poly.pdbx_seq_one_letter_code
_entity_poly.pdbx_strand_id
1 'polypeptide(L)'
;MVGKFRDGQIILGGYRTDDPEEEVPCTFLDPECGCILKPEDKPFDCSIWPLRIMNKDGKLVIALTPTCPSIGATPDKALVDLVLGGLGETIFEYAKTHPYIVKEYREGFPVVFIYSH
;
A
#
# COMPACT_ATOMS: atom_id res chain seq x y z
N MET A 1 27.70 12.89 -1.64
CA MET A 1 27.64 11.62 -0.87
C MET A 1 26.55 11.81 0.17
N VAL A 2 25.31 11.32 -0.05
CA VAL A 2 24.16 11.69 0.79
C VAL A 2 23.72 10.48 1.62
N GLY A 3 24.50 10.19 2.66
CA GLY A 3 24.16 9.19 3.66
C GLY A 3 24.68 9.61 5.03
N LYS A 4 23.84 9.55 6.06
CA LYS A 4 24.24 9.79 7.46
C LYS A 4 24.40 8.45 8.15
N PHE A 5 25.53 8.24 8.84
CA PHE A 5 25.67 7.08 9.72
C PHE A 5 24.94 7.35 11.05
N ARG A 6 24.02 6.46 11.43
CA ARG A 6 23.29 6.47 12.69
C ARG A 6 23.17 5.04 13.21
N ASP A 7 23.54 4.81 14.48
CA ASP A 7 23.43 3.52 15.16
C ASP A 7 24.02 2.33 14.39
N GLY A 8 25.15 2.54 13.72
CA GLY A 8 25.83 1.52 12.92
C GLY A 8 25.27 1.32 11.50
N GLN A 9 24.28 2.10 11.07
CA GLN A 9 23.62 1.98 9.77
C GLN A 9 23.77 3.23 8.91
N ILE A 10 23.82 3.05 7.59
CA ILE A 10 23.79 4.15 6.62
C ILE A 10 22.32 4.51 6.34
N ILE A 11 21.93 5.73 6.72
CA ILE A 11 20.64 6.32 6.40
C ILE A 11 20.78 7.15 5.13
N LEU A 12 20.26 6.63 4.01
CA LEU A 12 20.19 7.32 2.72
C LEU A 12 18.79 7.92 2.58
N GLY A 13 18.67 9.23 2.39
CA GLY A 13 17.37 9.88 2.14
C GLY A 13 16.34 9.79 3.29
N GLY A 14 16.72 9.28 4.47
CA GLY A 14 15.81 9.06 5.60
C GLY A 14 15.39 7.60 5.82
N TYR A 15 15.90 6.68 5.00
CA TYR A 15 15.53 5.25 5.02
C TYR A 15 16.62 4.38 5.67
N ARG A 16 16.22 3.32 6.38
CA ARG A 16 17.11 2.27 6.89
C ARG A 16 17.31 1.23 5.79
N THR A 17 18.56 1.09 5.33
CA THR A 17 18.88 0.26 4.16
C THR A 17 18.90 -1.25 4.44
N ASP A 18 18.71 -1.65 5.70
CA ASP A 18 18.77 -3.02 6.19
C ASP A 18 17.41 -3.61 6.60
N ASP A 19 16.33 -2.83 6.58
CA ASP A 19 14.98 -3.29 6.89
C ASP A 19 14.08 -3.22 5.64
N PRO A 20 13.87 -4.34 4.94
CA PRO A 20 13.03 -4.37 3.73
C PRO A 20 11.54 -4.13 4.01
N GLU A 21 11.11 -4.21 5.28
CA GLU A 21 9.72 -4.02 5.67
C GLU A 21 9.42 -2.59 6.15
N GLU A 22 10.45 -1.74 6.27
CA GLU A 22 10.29 -0.34 6.68
C GLU A 22 9.34 0.40 5.72
N GLU A 23 8.19 0.84 6.25
CA GLU A 23 7.32 1.77 5.52
C GLU A 23 7.80 3.19 5.71
N VAL A 24 8.12 3.84 4.60
CA VAL A 24 8.68 5.18 4.60
C VAL A 24 7.85 6.12 3.74
N PRO A 25 7.73 7.41 4.13
CA PRO A 25 7.01 8.39 3.33
C PRO A 25 7.60 8.47 1.91
N CYS A 26 6.71 8.41 0.92
CA CYS A 26 7.08 8.55 -0.47
C CYS A 26 7.65 9.96 -0.72
N THR A 27 8.79 10.05 -1.41
CA THR A 27 9.42 11.35 -1.77
C THR A 27 8.54 12.23 -2.66
N PHE A 28 7.57 11.62 -3.35
CA PHE A 28 6.59 12.32 -4.18
C PHE A 28 5.27 12.62 -3.44
N LEU A 29 5.19 12.35 -2.13
CA LEU A 29 4.04 12.70 -1.32
C LEU A 29 4.27 14.08 -0.70
N ASP A 30 3.54 15.07 -1.20
CA ASP A 30 3.43 16.37 -0.56
C ASP A 30 2.48 16.29 0.64
N PRO A 31 2.86 16.78 1.83
CA PRO A 31 2.03 16.68 3.03
C PRO A 31 0.70 17.44 2.96
N GLU A 32 0.58 18.46 2.12
CA GLU A 32 -0.60 19.32 2.04
C GLU A 32 -1.52 18.94 0.88
N CYS A 33 -0.96 18.59 -0.28
CA CYS A 33 -1.72 18.32 -1.50
C CYS A 33 -1.68 16.85 -1.96
N GLY A 34 -0.95 15.97 -1.27
CA GLY A 34 -0.88 14.55 -1.57
C GLY A 34 0.15 14.22 -2.67
N CYS A 35 -0.11 13.20 -3.47
CA CYS A 35 0.86 12.75 -4.47
C CYS A 35 1.06 13.81 -5.57
N ILE A 36 2.30 14.23 -5.81
CA ILE A 36 2.65 15.25 -6.82
C ILE A 36 2.84 14.65 -8.23
N LEU A 37 2.81 13.32 -8.36
CA LEU A 37 2.89 12.66 -9.66
C LEU A 37 1.61 12.93 -10.46
N LYS A 38 1.77 13.09 -11.78
CA LYS A 38 0.62 13.12 -12.69
C LYS A 38 -0.08 11.75 -12.68
N PRO A 39 -1.38 11.70 -12.96
CA PRO A 39 -2.13 10.44 -13.00
C PRO A 39 -1.51 9.38 -13.93
N GLU A 40 -0.99 9.79 -15.07
CA GLU A 40 -0.33 8.92 -16.07
C GLU A 40 1.01 8.31 -15.58
N ASP A 41 1.70 8.99 -14.67
CA ASP A 41 2.98 8.54 -14.11
C ASP A 41 2.79 7.75 -12.81
N LYS A 42 1.56 7.72 -12.26
CA LYS A 42 1.28 7.15 -10.95
C LYS A 42 1.24 5.61 -11.02
N PRO A 43 2.08 4.89 -10.25
CA PRO A 43 2.02 3.45 -10.19
C PRO A 43 0.66 2.95 -9.69
N PHE A 44 0.26 1.75 -10.11
CA PHE A 44 -1.02 1.17 -9.72
C PHE A 44 -1.20 1.09 -8.19
N ASP A 45 -0.19 0.61 -7.45
CA ASP A 45 -0.18 0.55 -5.98
C ASP A 45 -0.42 1.91 -5.33
N CYS A 46 0.14 2.98 -5.89
CA CYS A 46 -0.10 4.34 -5.40
C CYS A 46 -1.53 4.81 -5.72
N SER A 47 -2.09 4.38 -6.85
CA SER A 47 -3.41 4.78 -7.33
C SER A 47 -4.55 4.17 -6.51
N ILE A 48 -4.33 3.01 -5.91
CA ILE A 48 -5.30 2.32 -5.05
C ILE A 48 -5.09 2.57 -3.54
N TRP A 49 -4.03 3.30 -3.17
CA TRP A 49 -3.75 3.64 -1.78
C TRP A 49 -4.97 4.29 -1.10
N PRO A 50 -5.37 3.87 0.12
CA PRO A 50 -4.64 3.03 1.09
C PRO A 50 -4.90 1.51 1.00
N LEU A 51 -5.53 1.03 -0.07
CA LEU A 51 -5.79 -0.40 -0.26
C LEU A 51 -4.52 -1.11 -0.75
N ARG A 52 -4.37 -2.37 -0.36
CA ARG A 52 -3.36 -3.29 -0.89
C ARG A 52 -3.97 -4.66 -1.13
N ILE A 53 -3.50 -5.34 -2.19
CA ILE A 53 -3.75 -6.76 -2.37
C ILE A 53 -2.66 -7.56 -1.64
N MET A 54 -3.08 -8.54 -0.87
CA MET A 54 -2.20 -9.33 -0.02
C MET A 54 -2.52 -10.82 -0.12
N ASN A 55 -1.50 -11.64 0.07
CA ASN A 55 -1.63 -13.07 0.30
C ASN A 55 -1.77 -13.32 1.81
N LYS A 56 -2.92 -13.83 2.23
CA LYS A 56 -3.18 -14.28 3.59
C LYS A 56 -3.47 -15.77 3.57
N ASP A 57 -2.52 -16.58 4.02
CA ASP A 57 -2.65 -18.03 4.11
C ASP A 57 -3.05 -18.70 2.77
N GLY A 58 -2.47 -18.24 1.67
CA GLY A 58 -2.75 -18.72 0.32
C GLY A 58 -4.01 -18.10 -0.33
N LYS A 59 -4.65 -17.14 0.31
CA LYS A 59 -5.83 -16.43 -0.22
C LYS A 59 -5.50 -14.98 -0.54
N LEU A 60 -5.95 -14.52 -1.70
CA LEU A 60 -5.84 -13.11 -2.05
C LEU A 60 -6.92 -12.31 -1.31
N VAL A 61 -6.48 -11.28 -0.58
CA VAL A 61 -7.33 -10.36 0.15
C VAL A 61 -7.00 -8.93 -0.24
N ILE A 62 -8.00 -8.05 -0.21
CA ILE A 62 -7.77 -6.61 -0.23
C ILE A 62 -7.84 -6.13 1.21
N ALA A 63 -6.77 -5.48 1.66
CA ALA A 63 -6.64 -4.97 3.01
C ALA A 63 -6.38 -3.46 3.01
N LEU A 64 -6.84 -2.80 4.06
CA LEU A 64 -6.60 -1.38 4.31
C LEU A 64 -5.24 -1.22 5.00
N THR A 65 -4.45 -0.25 4.56
CA THR A 65 -3.22 0.14 5.26
C THR A 65 -3.59 1.06 6.45
N PRO A 66 -3.41 0.62 7.71
CA PRO A 66 -3.90 1.34 8.88
C PRO A 66 -3.07 2.59 9.22
N THR A 67 -1.92 2.76 8.58
CA THR A 67 -1.00 3.90 8.78
C THR A 67 -1.45 5.17 8.05
N CYS A 68 -2.55 5.12 7.27
CA CYS A 68 -3.06 6.31 6.57
C CYS A 68 -3.78 7.25 7.55
N PRO A 69 -3.25 8.46 7.83
CA PRO A 69 -3.86 9.38 8.78
C PRO A 69 -5.21 9.92 8.32
N SER A 70 -5.50 9.89 7.01
CA SER A 70 -6.72 10.49 6.43
C SER A 70 -7.95 9.57 6.44
N ILE A 71 -7.76 8.25 6.46
CA ILE A 71 -8.86 7.27 6.39
C ILE A 71 -9.06 6.56 7.74
N GLY A 72 -8.06 6.57 8.62
CA GLY A 72 -8.11 5.91 9.91
C GLY A 72 -7.89 4.40 9.82
N ALA A 73 -7.91 3.74 10.98
CA ALA A 73 -7.51 2.33 11.10
C ALA A 73 -8.60 1.31 10.71
N THR A 74 -9.81 1.76 10.34
CA THR A 74 -10.94 0.88 10.02
C THR A 74 -11.60 1.31 8.71
N PRO A 75 -11.91 0.37 7.80
CA PRO A 75 -12.57 0.69 6.54
C PRO A 75 -13.99 1.18 6.80
N ASP A 76 -14.34 2.35 6.26
CA ASP A 76 -15.70 2.85 6.33
C ASP A 76 -16.61 2.20 5.27
N LYS A 77 -17.92 2.44 5.39
CA LYS A 77 -18.90 1.85 4.47
C LYS A 77 -18.67 2.28 3.02
N ALA A 78 -18.25 3.52 2.77
CA ALA A 78 -18.05 4.02 1.41
C ALA A 78 -16.87 3.32 0.72
N LEU A 79 -15.78 3.08 1.46
CA LEU A 79 -14.62 2.33 0.98
C LEU A 79 -14.99 0.87 0.69
N VAL A 80 -15.74 0.23 1.59
CA VAL A 80 -16.23 -1.13 1.40
C VAL A 80 -17.12 -1.22 0.16
N ASP A 81 -18.09 -0.32 0.02
CA ASP A 81 -19.00 -0.26 -1.13
C ASP A 81 -18.23 -0.03 -2.44
N LEU A 82 -17.18 0.81 -2.43
CA LEU A 82 -16.32 1.04 -3.60
C LEU A 82 -15.57 -0.22 -4.03
N VAL A 83 -14.99 -0.94 -3.06
CA VAL A 83 -14.29 -2.22 -3.33
C VAL A 83 -15.26 -3.25 -3.89
N LEU A 84 -16.44 -3.39 -3.29
CA LEU A 84 -17.49 -4.31 -3.75
C LEU A 84 -18.11 -3.90 -5.09
N GLY A 85 -18.11 -2.60 -5.41
CA GLY A 85 -18.69 -2.03 -6.62
C GLY A 85 -17.83 -2.18 -7.89
N GLY A 86 -16.70 -2.89 -7.83
CA GLY A 86 -15.86 -3.24 -8.99
C GLY A 86 -14.40 -2.84 -8.87
N LEU A 87 -14.03 -1.99 -7.90
CA LEU A 87 -12.61 -1.70 -7.66
C LEU A 87 -11.87 -2.97 -7.21
N GLY A 88 -12.52 -3.82 -6.41
CA GLY A 88 -11.94 -5.09 -5.97
C GLY A 88 -11.57 -6.00 -7.13
N GLU A 89 -12.51 -6.24 -8.06
CA GLU A 89 -12.26 -7.02 -9.28
C GLU A 89 -11.14 -6.43 -10.12
N THR A 90 -11.12 -5.10 -10.29
CA THR A 90 -10.05 -4.39 -11.01
C THR A 90 -8.68 -4.68 -10.41
N ILE A 91 -8.57 -4.64 -9.07
CA ILE A 91 -7.33 -4.95 -8.35
C ILE A 91 -6.93 -6.42 -8.55
N PHE A 92 -7.88 -7.35 -8.47
CA PHE A 92 -7.58 -8.78 -8.67
C PHE A 92 -7.10 -9.09 -10.10
N GLU A 93 -7.79 -8.58 -11.12
CA GLU A 93 -7.38 -8.81 -12.52
C GLU A 93 -6.00 -8.21 -12.81
N TYR A 94 -5.70 -7.03 -12.28
CA TYR A 94 -4.38 -6.43 -12.40
C TYR A 94 -3.31 -7.31 -11.74
N ALA A 95 -3.56 -7.82 -10.53
CA ALA A 95 -2.62 -8.66 -9.79
C ALA A 95 -2.29 -9.98 -10.47
N LYS A 96 -3.22 -10.57 -11.25
CA LYS A 96 -2.96 -11.80 -12.03
C LYS A 96 -1.82 -11.64 -13.03
N THR A 97 -1.68 -10.44 -13.61
CA THR A 97 -0.64 -10.13 -14.60
C THR A 97 0.57 -9.41 -13.98
N HIS A 98 0.45 -8.91 -12.75
CA HIS A 98 1.48 -8.16 -12.04
C HIS A 98 1.69 -8.72 -10.61
N PRO A 99 2.19 -9.96 -10.45
CA PRO A 99 2.26 -10.62 -9.15
C PRO A 99 3.09 -9.88 -8.10
N TYR A 100 3.98 -8.97 -8.51
CA TYR A 100 4.80 -8.16 -7.61
C TYR A 100 4.00 -7.18 -6.73
N ILE A 101 2.75 -6.87 -7.09
CA ILE A 101 1.87 -6.03 -6.27
C ILE A 101 1.23 -6.80 -5.10
N VAL A 102 1.19 -8.14 -5.19
CA VAL A 102 0.71 -9.00 -4.11
C VAL A 102 1.77 -9.04 -3.02
N LYS A 103 1.44 -8.51 -1.84
CA LYS A 103 2.33 -8.54 -0.68
C LYS A 103 1.93 -9.66 0.28
N GLU A 104 2.84 -10.11 1.12
CA GLU A 104 2.44 -10.97 2.25
C GLU A 104 1.57 -10.18 3.22
N TYR A 105 0.56 -10.83 3.78
CA TYR A 105 -0.35 -10.21 4.73
C TYR A 105 0.40 -9.82 6.01
N ARG A 106 0.14 -8.60 6.49
CA ARG A 106 0.71 -8.07 7.73
C ARG A 106 -0.38 -8.01 8.79
N GLU A 107 -0.08 -8.47 10.01
CA GLU A 107 -1.03 -8.35 11.12
C GLU A 107 -1.42 -6.88 11.38
N GLY A 108 -2.68 -6.67 11.74
CA GLY A 108 -3.22 -5.34 11.97
C GLY A 108 -3.76 -4.62 10.73
N PHE A 109 -3.58 -5.18 9.53
CA PHE A 109 -4.19 -4.66 8.31
C PHE A 109 -5.64 -5.15 8.20
N PRO A 110 -6.66 -4.27 8.33
CA PRO A 110 -8.05 -4.70 8.24
C PRO A 110 -8.36 -5.26 6.86
N VAL A 111 -8.91 -6.48 6.83
CA VAL A 111 -9.36 -7.08 5.57
C VAL A 111 -10.68 -6.43 5.15
N VAL A 112 -10.70 -5.87 3.94
CA VAL A 112 -11.88 -5.25 3.34
C VAL A 112 -12.63 -6.27 2.49
N PHE A 113 -11.90 -7.09 1.74
CA PHE A 113 -12.49 -8.07 0.84
C PHE A 113 -11.62 -9.32 0.71
N ILE A 114 -12.25 -10.49 0.61
CA ILE A 114 -11.58 -11.77 0.41
C ILE A 114 -11.98 -12.29 -0.96
N TYR A 115 -11.00 -12.54 -1.83
CA TYR A 115 -11.27 -13.17 -3.10
C TYR A 115 -11.51 -14.66 -2.89
N SER A 116 -12.71 -15.09 -3.28
CA SER A 116 -13.11 -16.49 -3.28
C SER A 116 -13.45 -16.82 -4.73
N HIS A 117 -12.68 -17.71 -5.34
CA HIS A 117 -13.06 -18.33 -6.62
C HIS A 117 -14.19 -19.32 -6.41
#